data_AF-A0A166KK81-F1
#
_entry.id   AF-A0A166KK81-F1
#
_cell.length_a   1.000
_cell.length_b   1.000
_cell.length_c   1.000
_cell.angle_alpha   90.00
_cell.angle_beta   90.00
_cell.angle_gamma   90.00
#
_symmetry.space_group_name_H-M   'P 1'
#
loop_
_entity.id
_entity.type
_entity.pdbx_description
1 polymer ?
#
loop_
_entity_poly.entity_id
_entity_poly.type
_entity_poly.pdbx_seq_one_letter_code
_entity_poly.pdbx_strand_id
1 'polypeptide(L)'
;MKEKLKFLFHLGGDKLASTEAITEDYNYQHLEITDHLMQDLMEIQPMTPDQINNSTSLFILSHEAMSHLSQIDLSKLPSHQIFYEDLYGASDADLRVLLIKGAQQIDLSDNGEAFFEFIKKNYVNPWGTSIDNSMVEINENFEGSVTKKGSALYILDGDFGSDYQQVMLWKNKWGASGRVNFYPEMSSLGQVSYFWRIYYRNNGNSQKVQYVDIYPEQIKDGQVYFNLGFSEFPVNFGLFVKGYGRVQIGSLHIRYGLEGDNFLAMGGRRIVQPNHMGEELGYYFNAGDLKPPLNVYFSGFRPSEGYEGRWMMGSLGSPFILVYDPRLVGGSFYRGPGLEEELIKVIQEKLQLLGFSKNELILSGLSMGTYAALYYGSQLEPHAIIVGKPLANIGGLAVNSRMFAPYGWDLAMDTIIHLTGELTHESAEALDEEFWGKFESANFSETAFFIVHMLQDTDKPFKRIFDYLKKAYPTAKILHKGLEGRHNDNTRGVTGWFYKQYQQMLISDFNRALVIEEEDKEVDLRGEDGE
;
A
#
# COMPACT_ATOMS: atom_id res chain seq x y z
N MET A 1 -23.90 -3.74 0.25
CA MET A 1 -23.41 -5.13 0.20
C MET A 1 -23.95 -5.85 1.42
N LYS A 2 -24.56 -7.03 1.29
CA LYS A 2 -24.78 -7.89 2.47
C LYS A 2 -23.40 -8.15 3.06
N GLU A 3 -23.20 -7.93 4.36
CA GLU A 3 -21.98 -8.35 5.04
C GLU A 3 -21.75 -9.83 4.71
N LYS A 4 -20.63 -10.12 4.02
CA LYS A 4 -20.19 -11.49 3.87
C LYS A 4 -19.94 -12.01 5.28
N LEU A 5 -20.57 -13.12 5.64
CA LEU A 5 -20.31 -13.83 6.89
C LEU A 5 -18.80 -14.09 6.99
N LYS A 6 -18.15 -13.55 8.02
CA LYS A 6 -16.76 -13.89 8.33
C LYS A 6 -16.76 -15.19 9.13
N PHE A 7 -15.88 -16.11 8.81
CA PHE A 7 -15.75 -17.37 9.53
C PHE A 7 -14.40 -17.46 10.23
N LEU A 8 -14.38 -18.06 11.41
CA LEU A 8 -13.16 -18.52 12.06
C LEU A 8 -13.22 -20.05 12.08
N PHE A 9 -12.50 -20.68 11.15
CA PHE A 9 -12.40 -22.12 11.07
C PHE A 9 -11.27 -22.62 11.98
N HIS A 10 -11.58 -23.54 12.88
CA HIS A 10 -10.62 -24.25 13.70
C HIS A 10 -10.58 -25.71 13.28
N LEU A 11 -9.47 -26.12 12.66
CA LEU A 11 -9.29 -27.43 12.06
C LEU A 11 -8.53 -28.34 13.04
N GLY A 12 -9.19 -29.40 13.51
CA GLY A 12 -8.69 -30.33 14.52
C GLY A 12 -8.66 -29.76 15.95
N GLY A 13 -8.06 -30.51 16.88
CA GLY A 13 -7.86 -30.07 18.26
C GLY A 13 -9.15 -29.92 19.07
N ASP A 14 -9.02 -29.41 20.30
CA ASP A 14 -10.16 -29.20 21.20
C ASP A 14 -10.92 -27.91 20.85
N LYS A 15 -12.24 -27.95 21.01
CA LYS A 15 -13.09 -26.78 20.80
C LYS A 15 -12.78 -25.69 21.83
N LEU A 16 -12.52 -24.47 21.36
CA LEU A 16 -12.30 -23.30 22.22
C LEU A 16 -13.57 -22.93 22.99
N ALA A 17 -13.43 -22.65 24.29
CA ALA A 17 -14.55 -22.31 25.19
C ALA A 17 -14.90 -20.82 25.16
N SER A 18 -13.93 -19.92 24.94
CA SER A 18 -14.09 -18.47 25.04
C SER A 18 -14.52 -17.79 23.73
N THR A 19 -15.24 -18.50 22.85
CA THR A 19 -15.58 -18.00 21.50
C THR A 19 -16.56 -16.82 21.52
N GLU A 20 -17.28 -16.62 22.63
CA GLU A 20 -18.19 -15.48 22.84
C GLU A 20 -17.50 -14.13 22.56
N ALA A 21 -16.18 -14.06 22.82
CA ALA A 21 -15.40 -12.86 22.58
C ALA A 21 -15.34 -12.46 21.10
N ILE A 22 -15.44 -13.40 20.15
CA ILE A 22 -15.27 -13.13 18.70
C ILE A 22 -16.56 -13.33 17.91
N THR A 23 -17.62 -13.88 18.52
CA THR A 23 -18.87 -14.25 17.85
C THR A 23 -19.69 -13.08 17.30
N GLU A 24 -19.38 -11.84 17.69
CA GLU A 24 -19.98 -10.64 17.09
C GLU A 24 -19.48 -10.40 15.67
N ASP A 25 -18.20 -10.70 15.41
CA ASP A 25 -17.52 -10.44 14.14
C ASP A 25 -17.35 -11.70 13.28
N TYR A 26 -17.21 -12.87 13.90
CA TYR A 26 -16.88 -14.14 13.24
C TYR A 26 -17.79 -15.28 13.69
N ASN A 27 -18.27 -16.05 12.72
CA ASN A 27 -18.89 -17.34 12.99
C ASN A 27 -17.81 -18.40 13.21
N TYR A 28 -17.67 -18.87 14.46
CA TYR A 28 -16.71 -19.91 14.82
C TYR A 28 -17.19 -21.30 14.39
N GLN A 29 -16.37 -21.99 13.60
CA GLN A 29 -16.63 -23.33 13.08
C GLN A 29 -15.47 -24.24 13.44
N HIS A 30 -15.73 -25.25 14.27
CA HIS A 30 -14.74 -26.28 14.63
C HIS A 30 -15.01 -27.52 13.80
N LEU A 31 -13.98 -28.01 13.10
CA LEU A 31 -14.07 -29.13 12.17
C LEU A 31 -13.01 -30.18 12.53
N GLU A 32 -13.42 -31.42 12.72
CA GLU A 32 -12.53 -32.55 12.98
C GLU A 32 -11.72 -32.93 11.73
N ILE A 33 -10.52 -33.46 11.91
CA ILE A 33 -9.69 -33.93 10.81
C ILE A 33 -10.25 -35.27 10.30
N THR A 34 -10.92 -35.21 9.15
CA THR A 34 -11.46 -36.39 8.46
C THR A 34 -11.12 -36.34 6.97
N ASP A 35 -11.26 -37.47 6.28
CA ASP A 35 -11.10 -37.55 4.81
C ASP A 35 -12.05 -36.60 4.04
N HIS A 36 -13.12 -36.11 4.69
CA HIS A 36 -14.12 -35.21 4.12
C HIS A 36 -13.92 -33.74 4.53
N LEU A 37 -12.89 -33.41 5.33
CA LEU A 37 -12.68 -32.07 5.88
C LEU A 37 -12.79 -30.94 4.85
N MET A 38 -12.12 -31.08 3.70
CA MET A 38 -12.15 -30.06 2.66
C MET A 38 -13.52 -29.95 1.98
N GLN A 39 -14.28 -31.05 1.92
CA GLN A 39 -15.65 -31.02 1.41
C GLN A 39 -16.55 -30.27 2.40
N ASP A 40 -16.50 -30.61 3.69
CA ASP A 40 -17.28 -29.97 4.74
C ASP A 40 -17.01 -28.45 4.77
N LEU A 41 -15.74 -28.08 4.65
CA LEU A 41 -15.32 -26.69 4.59
C LEU A 41 -15.87 -25.97 3.35
N MET A 42 -15.87 -26.62 2.17
CA MET A 42 -16.43 -26.05 0.94
C MET A 42 -17.96 -25.96 0.95
N GLU A 43 -18.64 -26.84 1.69
CA GLU A 43 -20.09 -26.77 1.91
C GLU A 43 -20.47 -25.56 2.77
N ILE A 44 -19.62 -25.19 3.74
CA ILE A 44 -19.81 -23.98 4.57
C ILE A 44 -19.43 -22.71 3.80
N GLN A 45 -18.23 -22.69 3.21
CA GLN A 45 -17.71 -21.56 2.45
C GLN A 45 -17.01 -22.06 1.17
N PRO A 46 -17.61 -21.83 0.00
CA PRO A 46 -16.94 -22.10 -1.26
C PRO A 46 -15.58 -21.37 -1.35
N MET A 47 -14.54 -22.10 -1.75
CA MET A 47 -13.17 -21.60 -1.92
C MET A 47 -12.77 -21.61 -3.39
N THR A 48 -13.50 -20.88 -4.23
CA THR A 48 -13.12 -20.72 -5.64
C THR A 48 -11.92 -19.76 -5.76
N PRO A 49 -11.05 -19.89 -6.78
CA PRO A 49 -9.86 -19.06 -6.93
C PRO A 49 -10.11 -17.54 -6.83
N ASP A 50 -11.21 -17.06 -7.40
CA ASP A 50 -11.66 -15.67 -7.36
C ASP A 50 -12.15 -15.20 -5.97
N GLN A 51 -12.46 -16.15 -5.07
CA GLN A 51 -12.95 -15.87 -3.72
C GLN A 51 -11.86 -15.98 -2.65
N ILE A 52 -10.85 -16.82 -2.85
CA ILE A 52 -9.79 -17.07 -1.85
C ILE A 52 -9.09 -15.76 -1.47
N ASN A 53 -8.67 -14.97 -2.45
CA ASN A 53 -7.95 -13.72 -2.23
C ASN A 53 -8.79 -12.62 -1.57
N ASN A 54 -10.12 -12.70 -1.69
CA ASN A 54 -11.08 -11.73 -1.15
C ASN A 54 -11.86 -12.30 0.04
N SER A 55 -11.40 -13.43 0.59
CA SER A 55 -11.96 -14.04 1.80
C SER A 55 -11.56 -13.21 3.02
N THR A 56 -12.49 -13.02 3.95
CA THR A 56 -12.24 -12.41 5.26
C THR A 56 -12.17 -13.46 6.37
N SER A 57 -12.26 -14.74 6.02
CA SER A 57 -12.26 -15.86 6.96
C SER A 57 -10.86 -16.19 7.45
N LEU A 58 -10.76 -16.66 8.68
CA LEU A 58 -9.53 -17.01 9.37
C LEU A 58 -9.48 -18.51 9.61
N PHE A 59 -8.28 -19.07 9.62
CA PHE A 59 -8.04 -20.52 9.74
C PHE A 59 -7.04 -20.79 10.85
N ILE A 60 -7.44 -21.59 11.84
CA ILE A 60 -6.56 -22.13 12.88
C ILE A 60 -6.26 -23.59 12.51
N LEU A 61 -4.98 -23.91 12.40
CA LEU A 61 -4.46 -25.25 12.22
C LEU A 61 -3.95 -25.75 13.59
N SER A 62 -4.68 -26.68 14.19
CA SER A 62 -4.26 -27.28 15.46
C SER A 62 -2.99 -28.12 15.30
N HIS A 63 -2.35 -28.49 16.41
CA HIS A 63 -1.27 -29.48 16.43
C HIS A 63 -1.62 -30.76 15.66
N GLU A 64 -2.84 -31.25 15.81
CA GLU A 64 -3.36 -32.42 15.08
C GLU A 64 -3.37 -32.16 13.57
N ALA A 65 -3.91 -31.00 13.13
CA ALA A 65 -3.99 -30.64 11.71
C ALA A 65 -2.62 -30.62 11.03
N MET A 66 -1.55 -30.27 11.75
CA MET A 66 -0.19 -30.19 11.21
C MET A 66 0.35 -31.53 10.74
N SER A 67 -0.06 -32.64 11.35
CA SER A 67 0.29 -34.00 10.88
C SER A 67 -0.58 -34.50 9.72
N HIS A 68 -1.64 -33.74 9.37
CA HIS A 68 -2.63 -34.11 8.36
C HIS A 68 -2.76 -33.07 7.24
N LEU A 69 -1.76 -32.20 7.05
CA LEU A 69 -1.79 -31.15 6.01
C LEU A 69 -1.95 -31.69 4.59
N SER A 70 -1.61 -32.94 4.32
CA SER A 70 -1.91 -33.59 3.04
C SER A 70 -3.41 -33.67 2.71
N GLN A 71 -4.27 -33.57 3.73
CA GLN A 71 -5.74 -33.52 3.58
C GLN A 71 -6.25 -32.08 3.42
N ILE A 72 -5.43 -31.07 3.68
CA ILE A 72 -5.80 -29.65 3.64
C ILE A 72 -5.09 -28.99 2.45
N ASP A 73 -5.87 -28.52 1.46
CA ASP A 73 -5.31 -27.79 0.34
C ASP A 73 -4.92 -26.36 0.75
N LEU A 74 -3.71 -26.20 1.30
CA LEU A 74 -3.17 -24.90 1.74
C LEU A 74 -3.14 -23.85 0.64
N SER A 75 -3.11 -24.25 -0.64
CA SER A 75 -3.17 -23.31 -1.77
C SER A 75 -4.51 -22.56 -1.81
N LYS A 76 -5.57 -23.16 -1.25
CA LYS A 76 -6.92 -22.58 -1.17
C LYS A 76 -7.16 -21.74 0.08
N LEU A 77 -6.21 -21.67 1.00
CA LEU A 77 -6.34 -20.81 2.17
C LEU A 77 -5.81 -19.40 1.87
N PRO A 78 -6.47 -18.34 2.38
CA PRO A 78 -6.05 -16.97 2.15
C PRO A 78 -4.70 -16.63 2.81
N SER A 79 -3.92 -15.75 2.17
CA SER A 79 -2.67 -15.24 2.74
C SER A 79 -2.96 -14.39 3.99
N HIS A 80 -2.06 -14.42 4.98
CA HIS A 80 -2.09 -13.68 6.25
C HIS A 80 -3.32 -13.96 7.10
N GLN A 81 -4.02 -15.07 6.86
CA GLN A 81 -5.26 -15.46 7.53
C GLN A 81 -5.20 -16.91 8.03
N ILE A 82 -3.98 -17.46 8.11
CA ILE A 82 -3.68 -18.81 8.59
C ILE A 82 -2.90 -18.68 9.89
N PHE A 83 -3.32 -19.42 10.90
CA PHE A 83 -2.68 -19.51 12.20
C PHE A 83 -2.40 -20.97 12.54
N TYR A 84 -1.33 -21.25 13.27
CA TYR A 84 -0.98 -22.60 13.69
C TYR A 84 -0.47 -22.61 15.13
N GLU A 85 -0.72 -23.70 15.86
CA GLU A 85 -0.21 -23.86 17.23
C GLU A 85 1.30 -24.15 17.24
N ASP A 86 1.73 -25.10 16.40
CA ASP A 86 3.13 -25.42 16.16
C ASP A 86 3.34 -25.96 14.74
N LEU A 87 4.57 -26.41 14.44
CA LEU A 87 4.96 -26.90 13.12
C LEU A 87 5.25 -28.41 13.11
N TYR A 88 4.93 -29.13 14.19
CA TYR A 88 5.27 -30.54 14.33
C TYR A 88 4.42 -31.40 13.39
N GLY A 89 5.06 -32.24 12.58
CA GLY A 89 4.40 -33.13 11.62
C GLY A 89 4.24 -32.56 10.21
N ALA A 90 4.47 -31.25 9.99
CA ALA A 90 4.43 -30.66 8.67
C ALA A 90 5.66 -31.01 7.82
N SER A 91 5.46 -31.25 6.53
CA SER A 91 6.57 -31.48 5.59
C SER A 91 7.26 -30.16 5.20
N ASP A 92 8.51 -30.21 4.71
CA ASP A 92 9.21 -29.03 4.21
C ASP A 92 8.42 -28.28 3.12
N ALA A 93 7.63 -29.00 2.33
CA ALA A 93 6.77 -28.41 1.31
C ALA A 93 5.62 -27.62 1.93
N ASP A 94 4.97 -28.18 2.96
CA ASP A 94 3.89 -27.51 3.66
C ASP A 94 4.40 -26.29 4.43
N LEU A 95 5.54 -26.43 5.11
CA LEU A 95 6.22 -25.32 5.80
C LEU A 95 6.54 -24.18 4.83
N ARG A 96 7.01 -24.52 3.62
CA ARG A 96 7.23 -23.51 2.57
C ARG A 96 5.92 -22.82 2.19
N VAL A 97 4.82 -23.55 1.99
CA VAL A 97 3.53 -22.94 1.64
C VAL A 97 3.03 -22.04 2.77
N LEU A 98 3.06 -22.49 4.02
CA LEU A 98 2.68 -21.70 5.20
C LEU A 98 3.50 -20.41 5.30
N LEU A 99 4.81 -20.48 5.05
CA LEU A 99 5.69 -19.31 5.02
C LEU A 99 5.29 -18.32 3.92
N ILE A 100 5.08 -18.78 2.68
CA ILE A 100 4.69 -17.92 1.54
C ILE A 100 3.32 -17.27 1.82
N LYS A 101 2.40 -18.02 2.44
CA LYS A 101 1.07 -17.56 2.83
C LYS A 101 1.08 -16.64 4.05
N GLY A 102 2.22 -16.40 4.70
CA GLY A 102 2.30 -15.53 5.88
C GLY A 102 1.55 -16.10 7.09
N ALA A 103 1.57 -17.43 7.26
CA ALA A 103 0.95 -18.08 8.41
C ALA A 103 1.66 -17.69 9.71
N GLN A 104 0.88 -17.49 10.78
CA GLN A 104 1.37 -16.99 12.07
C GLN A 104 1.21 -18.02 13.19
N GLN A 105 2.24 -18.19 14.01
CA GLN A 105 2.13 -19.04 15.18
C GLN A 105 1.26 -18.37 16.25
N ILE A 106 0.42 -19.15 16.93
CA ILE A 106 -0.43 -18.70 18.04
C ILE A 106 -0.29 -19.63 19.25
N ASP A 107 -0.67 -19.13 20.42
CA ASP A 107 -0.79 -19.90 21.65
C ASP A 107 -2.27 -19.92 22.05
N LEU A 108 -2.83 -21.12 22.22
CA LEU A 108 -4.22 -21.35 22.60
C LEU A 108 -4.35 -21.91 24.03
N SER A 109 -3.28 -21.91 24.82
CA SER A 109 -3.26 -22.43 26.19
C SER A 109 -4.20 -21.68 27.15
N ASP A 110 -4.61 -20.46 26.81
CA ASP A 110 -5.59 -19.64 27.52
C ASP A 110 -7.02 -19.81 26.99
N ASN A 111 -7.31 -20.89 26.24
CA ASN A 111 -8.56 -21.11 25.51
C ASN A 111 -8.86 -20.05 24.43
N GLY A 112 -7.83 -19.39 23.90
CA GLY A 112 -7.90 -18.47 22.76
C GLY A 112 -8.17 -17.01 23.11
N GLU A 113 -8.15 -16.63 24.40
CA GLU A 113 -8.43 -15.26 24.83
C GLU A 113 -7.47 -14.24 24.21
N ALA A 114 -6.16 -14.46 24.32
CA ALA A 114 -5.15 -13.58 23.74
C ALA A 114 -5.25 -13.54 22.20
N PHE A 115 -5.55 -14.67 21.57
CA PHE A 115 -5.74 -14.75 20.12
C PHE A 115 -6.95 -13.93 19.66
N PHE A 116 -8.10 -14.05 20.33
CA PHE A 116 -9.29 -13.28 19.96
C PHE A 116 -9.09 -11.77 20.17
N GLU A 117 -8.37 -11.36 21.22
CA GLU A 117 -7.98 -9.96 21.41
C GLU A 117 -7.03 -9.48 20.31
N PHE A 118 -6.10 -10.33 19.84
CA PHE A 118 -5.28 -10.03 18.68
C PHE A 118 -6.13 -9.83 17.43
N ILE A 119 -7.11 -10.72 17.16
CA ILE A 119 -7.98 -10.61 15.99
C ILE A 119 -8.76 -9.29 16.00
N LYS A 120 -9.39 -8.92 17.12
CA LYS A 120 -10.15 -7.66 17.25
C LYS A 120 -9.32 -6.41 16.99
N LYS A 121 -8.02 -6.45 17.30
CA LYS A 121 -7.11 -5.31 17.13
C LYS A 121 -6.50 -5.23 15.74
N ASN A 122 -6.46 -6.32 15.00
CA ASN A 122 -5.63 -6.43 13.81
C ASN A 122 -6.42 -6.76 12.53
N TYR A 123 -7.52 -7.51 12.63
CA TYR A 123 -8.39 -7.85 11.49
C TYR A 123 -9.59 -6.88 11.41
N VAL A 124 -9.24 -5.59 11.42
CA VAL A 124 -10.15 -4.46 11.28
C VAL A 124 -10.02 -3.84 9.88
N ASN A 125 -10.77 -2.78 9.60
CA ASN A 125 -10.52 -1.92 8.44
C ASN A 125 -9.60 -0.77 8.91
N PRO A 126 -8.25 -0.90 8.78
CA PRO A 126 -7.34 0.15 9.22
C PRO A 126 -7.53 1.40 8.34
N TRP A 127 -7.29 2.56 8.93
CA TRP A 127 -7.27 3.85 8.23
C TRP A 127 -5.88 4.46 8.32
N GLY A 128 -5.56 5.38 7.42
CA GLY A 128 -4.35 6.18 7.49
C GLY A 128 -4.48 7.48 6.72
N THR A 129 -3.69 8.49 7.10
CA THR A 129 -3.65 9.79 6.44
C THR A 129 -2.38 10.55 6.83
N SER A 130 -1.99 11.52 6.01
CA SER A 130 -0.98 12.51 6.36
C SER A 130 -1.62 13.81 6.84
N ILE A 131 -0.97 14.49 7.78
CA ILE A 131 -1.48 15.77 8.29
C ILE A 131 -1.34 16.87 7.24
N ASP A 132 -2.43 17.60 7.05
CA ASP A 132 -2.49 18.75 6.16
C ASP A 132 -1.50 19.85 6.58
N ASN A 133 -0.54 20.12 5.71
CA ASN A 133 0.48 21.15 5.87
C ASN A 133 -0.02 22.58 5.59
N SER A 134 -1.31 22.77 5.29
CA SER A 134 -1.93 24.09 5.10
C SER A 134 -2.24 24.83 6.42
N MET A 135 -2.30 24.13 7.54
CA MET A 135 -2.64 24.67 8.87
C MET A 135 -1.48 24.56 9.87
N VAL A 136 -0.27 24.89 9.40
CA VAL A 136 0.96 24.87 10.20
C VAL A 136 1.24 26.26 10.75
N GLU A 137 1.49 26.35 12.05
CA GLU A 137 1.96 27.56 12.72
C GLU A 137 3.44 27.41 13.10
N ILE A 138 4.25 28.38 12.70
CA ILE A 138 5.64 28.52 13.14
C ILE A 138 5.63 29.47 14.35
N ASN A 139 6.40 29.16 15.38
CA ASN A 139 6.49 30.03 16.56
C ASN A 139 7.09 31.39 16.17
N GLU A 140 6.37 32.46 16.49
CA GLU A 140 6.77 33.86 16.22
C GLU A 140 8.09 34.26 16.91
N ASN A 141 8.48 33.55 17.98
CA ASN A 141 9.72 33.79 18.71
C ASN A 141 10.91 32.99 18.16
N PHE A 142 10.74 32.16 17.12
CA PHE A 142 11.86 31.48 16.48
C PHE A 142 12.66 32.47 15.63
N GLU A 143 13.89 32.79 16.06
CA GLU A 143 14.75 33.77 15.40
C GLU A 143 15.58 33.19 14.24
N GLY A 144 15.53 31.87 14.03
CA GLY A 144 16.23 31.21 12.93
C GLY A 144 15.55 31.40 11.57
N SER A 145 16.07 30.69 10.57
CA SER A 145 15.50 30.67 9.23
C SER A 145 14.50 29.53 9.06
N VAL A 146 13.40 29.80 8.39
CA VAL A 146 12.43 28.78 7.97
C VAL A 146 12.31 28.79 6.46
N THR A 147 12.56 27.64 5.83
CA THR A 147 12.34 27.42 4.40
C THR A 147 11.24 26.38 4.22
N LYS A 148 10.21 26.69 3.45
CA LYS A 148 9.22 25.72 2.98
C LYS A 148 9.51 25.37 1.53
N LYS A 149 9.69 24.08 1.23
CA LYS A 149 9.86 23.55 -0.13
C LYS A 149 8.62 22.74 -0.51
N GLY A 150 7.89 23.21 -1.53
CA GLY A 150 6.64 22.57 -1.96
C GLY A 150 5.57 22.56 -0.86
N SER A 151 4.68 21.59 -0.92
CA SER A 151 3.61 21.41 0.07
C SER A 151 4.05 20.72 1.36
N ALA A 152 5.09 19.89 1.33
CA ALA A 152 5.39 18.95 2.42
C ALA A 152 6.65 19.25 3.26
N LEU A 153 7.71 19.84 2.69
CA LEU A 153 9.01 19.94 3.38
C LEU A 153 9.22 21.29 4.07
N TYR A 154 9.51 21.25 5.37
CA TYR A 154 9.96 22.38 6.18
C TYR A 154 11.41 22.19 6.62
N ILE A 155 12.22 23.23 6.50
CA ILE A 155 13.62 23.28 6.96
C ILE A 155 13.77 24.44 7.93
N LEU A 156 14.08 24.13 9.18
CA LEU A 156 14.34 25.10 10.24
C LEU A 156 15.83 25.06 10.56
N ASP A 157 16.51 26.20 10.50
CA ASP A 157 17.95 26.29 10.73
C ASP A 157 18.26 27.49 11.62
N GLY A 158 18.95 27.25 12.74
CA GLY A 158 19.37 28.29 13.66
C GLY A 158 19.57 27.81 15.10
N ASP A 159 19.48 28.77 16.02
CA ASP A 159 19.49 28.54 17.46
C ASP A 159 18.06 28.36 17.98
N PHE A 160 17.78 27.20 18.58
CA PHE A 160 16.51 26.86 19.20
C PHE A 160 16.49 27.16 20.71
N GLY A 161 17.58 27.69 21.26
CA GLY A 161 17.75 28.03 22.66
C GLY A 161 18.25 26.88 23.53
N SER A 162 18.53 27.18 24.81
CA SER A 162 19.04 26.21 25.79
C SER A 162 17.99 25.23 26.31
N ASP A 163 16.72 25.63 26.28
CA ASP A 163 15.57 24.86 26.75
C ASP A 163 14.63 24.53 25.60
N TYR A 164 13.80 23.49 25.77
CA TYR A 164 12.83 23.10 24.75
C TYR A 164 11.79 24.18 24.52
N GLN A 165 11.64 24.57 23.25
CA GLN A 165 10.62 25.51 22.81
C GLN A 165 9.80 24.89 21.68
N GLN A 166 8.48 25.13 21.66
CA GLN A 166 7.66 24.72 20.53
C GLN A 166 8.06 25.55 19.32
N VAL A 167 8.60 24.94 18.27
CA VAL A 167 9.02 25.66 17.06
C VAL A 167 7.94 25.64 15.98
N MET A 168 7.13 24.59 15.97
CA MET A 168 6.06 24.38 14.99
C MET A 168 4.86 23.69 15.63
N LEU A 169 3.67 23.98 15.11
CA LEU A 169 2.40 23.35 15.48
C LEU A 169 1.59 23.03 14.22
N TRP A 170 1.34 21.75 13.99
CA TRP A 170 0.39 21.29 13.00
C TRP A 170 -1.00 21.21 13.63
N LYS A 171 -1.90 22.07 13.15
CA LYS A 171 -3.32 21.98 13.46
C LYS A 171 -4.02 21.10 12.45
N ASN A 172 -5.06 20.40 12.88
CA ASN A 172 -5.92 19.69 11.94
C ASN A 172 -7.40 19.80 12.31
N LYS A 173 -8.24 19.19 11.47
CA LYS A 173 -9.70 19.13 11.64
C LYS A 173 -10.18 17.71 11.97
N TRP A 174 -9.26 16.76 12.02
CA TRP A 174 -9.55 15.35 12.09
C TRP A 174 -9.32 14.82 13.50
N GLY A 175 -10.29 14.06 14.01
CA GLY A 175 -10.19 13.37 15.30
C GLY A 175 -9.81 11.91 15.08
N ALA A 176 -8.73 11.48 15.72
CA ALA A 176 -8.37 10.06 15.77
C ALA A 176 -9.22 9.32 16.79
N SER A 177 -9.40 8.03 16.57
CA SER A 177 -9.88 7.13 17.62
C SER A 177 -9.09 5.83 17.65
N GLY A 178 -9.04 5.23 18.84
CA GLY A 178 -8.42 3.96 19.13
C GLY A 178 -6.89 4.03 19.15
N ARG A 179 -6.30 2.94 18.65
CA ARG A 179 -4.86 2.75 18.57
C ARG A 179 -4.30 3.50 17.38
N VAL A 180 -3.29 4.32 17.63
CA VAL A 180 -2.70 5.20 16.63
C VAL A 180 -1.22 4.89 16.50
N ASN A 181 -0.76 4.84 15.26
CA ASN A 181 0.62 4.89 14.85
C ASN A 181 0.91 6.30 14.32
N PHE A 182 1.95 6.94 14.84
CA PHE A 182 2.45 8.22 14.34
C PHE A 182 3.84 8.00 13.75
N TYR A 183 4.05 8.53 12.56
CA TYR A 183 5.29 8.42 11.81
C TYR A 183 5.66 9.78 11.20
N PRO A 184 6.54 10.55 11.87
CA PRO A 184 7.04 11.81 11.34
C PRO A 184 8.24 11.57 10.40
N GLU A 185 8.12 11.99 9.14
CA GLU A 185 9.29 12.11 8.26
C GLU A 185 10.17 13.25 8.76
N MET A 186 11.36 12.94 9.28
CA MET A 186 12.18 13.94 9.96
C MET A 186 13.67 13.58 9.93
N SER A 187 14.51 14.60 9.78
CA SER A 187 15.94 14.49 10.05
C SER A 187 16.43 15.71 10.83
N SER A 188 17.53 15.54 11.56
CA SER A 188 18.17 16.64 12.29
C SER A 188 19.69 16.58 12.16
N LEU A 189 20.33 17.74 12.16
CA LEU A 189 21.77 17.92 12.05
C LEU A 189 22.24 18.94 13.09
N GLY A 190 23.38 18.69 13.71
CA GLY A 190 23.97 19.57 14.73
C GLY A 190 23.65 19.12 16.16
N GLN A 191 23.75 20.05 17.10
CA GLN A 191 23.47 19.78 18.51
C GLN A 191 21.98 20.05 18.79
N VAL A 192 21.12 19.25 18.17
CA VAL A 192 19.67 19.38 18.28
C VAL A 192 19.11 18.28 19.17
N SER A 193 18.20 18.65 20.05
CA SER A 193 17.33 17.69 20.74
C SER A 193 15.88 18.10 20.52
N TYR A 194 15.00 17.14 20.29
CA TYR A 194 13.59 17.41 20.03
C TYR A 194 12.68 16.42 20.77
N PHE A 195 11.40 16.76 20.85
CA PHE A 195 10.31 15.82 21.14
C PHE A 195 9.04 16.29 20.45
N TRP A 196 8.10 15.38 20.25
CA TRP A 196 6.77 15.68 19.72
C TRP A 196 5.76 15.75 20.86
N ARG A 197 4.91 16.76 20.86
CA ARG A 197 3.75 16.87 21.76
C ARG A 197 2.47 16.68 20.97
N ILE A 198 1.67 15.72 21.37
CA ILE A 198 0.39 15.41 20.73
C ILE A 198 -0.72 15.96 21.64
N TYR A 199 -1.53 16.87 21.12
CA TYR A 199 -2.63 17.50 21.83
C TYR A 199 -3.97 16.87 21.43
N TYR A 200 -4.77 16.43 22.41
CA TYR A 200 -6.05 15.75 22.16
C TYR A 200 -7.06 15.98 23.31
N ARG A 201 -8.30 15.50 23.16
CA ARG A 201 -9.31 15.57 24.23
C ARG A 201 -10.25 14.37 24.18
N ASN A 202 -10.28 13.58 25.25
CA ASN A 202 -11.16 12.41 25.38
C ASN A 202 -12.39 12.71 26.24
N ASN A 203 -13.48 11.99 25.98
CA ASN A 203 -14.69 12.12 26.77
C ASN A 203 -14.48 11.48 28.17
N GLY A 204 -14.46 12.31 29.21
CA GLY A 204 -14.13 11.86 30.58
C GLY A 204 -13.75 12.98 31.58
N ASN A 205 -14.57 14.03 31.69
CA ASN A 205 -14.51 15.07 32.75
C ASN A 205 -13.49 16.23 32.64
N SER A 206 -12.93 16.54 31.47
CA SER A 206 -12.11 17.76 31.35
C SER A 206 -12.45 18.56 30.09
N GLN A 207 -12.86 19.82 30.28
CA GLN A 207 -12.88 20.83 29.20
C GLN A 207 -11.46 21.19 28.71
N LYS A 208 -10.40 20.67 29.35
CA LYS A 208 -9.01 21.00 29.07
C LYS A 208 -8.43 20.08 28.00
N VAL A 209 -7.59 20.65 27.15
CA VAL A 209 -6.76 19.90 26.19
C VAL A 209 -5.73 19.09 26.98
N GLN A 210 -5.63 17.79 26.66
CA GLN A 210 -4.63 16.87 27.19
C GLN A 210 -3.44 16.82 26.23
N TYR A 211 -2.29 16.34 26.70
CA TYR A 211 -1.14 16.09 25.84
C TYR A 211 -0.33 14.86 26.26
N VAL A 212 0.36 14.29 25.28
CA VAL A 212 1.41 13.29 25.48
C VAL A 212 2.69 13.75 24.78
N ASP A 213 3.82 13.59 25.46
CA ASP A 213 5.15 13.89 24.91
C ASP A 213 5.80 12.59 24.43
N ILE A 214 6.33 12.64 23.21
CA ILE A 214 7.05 11.56 22.55
C ILE A 214 8.48 12.02 22.30
N TYR A 215 9.40 11.44 23.05
CA TYR A 215 10.83 11.67 22.89
C TYR A 215 11.43 10.71 21.86
N PRO A 216 12.56 11.05 21.22
CA PRO A 216 13.19 10.24 20.17
C PRO A 216 13.46 8.79 20.59
N GLU A 217 13.74 8.53 21.88
CA GLU A 217 14.00 7.19 22.40
C GLU A 217 12.76 6.27 22.38
N GLN A 218 11.56 6.86 22.28
CA GLN A 218 10.29 6.14 22.13
C GLN A 218 9.97 5.82 20.66
N ILE A 219 10.66 6.45 19.72
CA ILE A 219 10.46 6.26 18.28
C ILE A 219 11.32 5.08 17.83
N LYS A 220 10.68 3.96 17.51
CA LYS A 220 11.33 2.73 17.02
C LYS A 220 11.06 2.57 15.55
N ASP A 221 12.11 2.44 14.74
CA ASP A 221 12.02 2.34 13.28
C ASP A 221 11.19 3.49 12.66
N GLY A 222 11.35 4.68 13.23
CA GLY A 222 10.65 5.92 12.88
C GLY A 222 9.19 6.00 13.38
N GLN A 223 8.66 4.95 14.02
CA GLN A 223 7.27 4.85 14.44
C GLN A 223 7.08 4.99 15.95
N VAL A 224 5.92 5.51 16.37
CA VAL A 224 5.46 5.44 17.76
C VAL A 224 3.99 5.06 17.81
N TYR A 225 3.63 4.23 18.80
CA TYR A 225 2.26 3.78 19.01
C TYR A 225 1.72 4.31 20.34
N PHE A 226 0.48 4.79 20.32
CA PHE A 226 -0.23 5.23 21.51
C PHE A 226 -1.73 5.05 21.32
N ASN A 227 -2.49 5.09 22.42
CA ASN A 227 -3.94 4.95 22.39
C ASN A 227 -4.57 6.29 22.72
N LEU A 228 -5.34 6.83 21.78
CA LEU A 228 -6.07 8.07 21.97
C LEU A 228 -7.49 7.86 22.50
N GLY A 229 -7.99 6.63 22.65
CA GLY A 229 -9.39 6.41 23.00
C GLY A 229 -10.31 7.04 21.94
N PHE A 230 -11.37 7.75 22.33
CA PHE A 230 -12.20 8.51 21.39
C PHE A 230 -11.95 10.01 21.58
N SER A 231 -11.25 10.63 20.62
CA SER A 231 -10.98 12.07 20.67
C SER A 231 -12.15 12.88 20.12
N GLU A 232 -12.73 13.76 20.94
CA GLU A 232 -13.77 14.72 20.54
C GLU A 232 -13.18 16.07 20.08
N PHE A 233 -11.88 16.11 19.89
CA PHE A 233 -11.11 17.27 19.46
C PHE A 233 -10.11 16.85 18.39
N PRO A 234 -9.83 17.71 17.39
CA PRO A 234 -8.80 17.42 16.41
C PRO A 234 -7.43 17.21 17.06
N VAL A 235 -6.69 16.20 16.60
CA VAL A 235 -5.42 15.80 17.23
C VAL A 235 -4.29 16.68 16.69
N ASN A 236 -3.77 17.63 17.45
CA ASN A 236 -2.71 18.53 16.96
C ASN A 236 -1.31 18.06 17.35
N PHE A 237 -0.30 18.42 16.57
CA PHE A 237 1.09 17.97 16.76
C PHE A 237 2.02 19.17 16.91
N GLY A 238 2.67 19.31 18.05
CA GLY A 238 3.70 20.31 18.30
C GLY A 238 5.09 19.70 18.24
N LEU A 239 6.01 20.36 17.55
CA LEU A 239 7.43 20.01 17.59
C LEU A 239 8.14 20.93 18.57
N PHE A 240 8.80 20.35 19.58
CA PHE A 240 9.61 21.07 20.54
C PHE A 240 11.08 20.78 20.30
N VAL A 241 11.92 21.82 20.23
CA VAL A 241 13.33 21.72 19.88
C VAL A 241 14.17 22.56 20.83
N LYS A 242 15.40 22.14 21.10
CA LYS A 242 16.45 22.93 21.75
C LYS A 242 17.81 22.67 21.10
N GLY A 243 18.77 23.55 21.40
CA GLY A 243 20.14 23.50 20.90
C GLY A 243 20.32 24.25 19.58
N TYR A 244 21.35 23.92 18.82
CA TYR A 244 21.70 24.65 17.60
C TYR A 244 21.93 23.70 16.43
N GLY A 245 21.32 23.99 15.30
CA GLY A 245 21.49 23.23 14.07
C GLY A 245 20.31 23.33 13.12
N ARG A 246 20.05 22.25 12.39
CA ARG A 246 19.02 22.16 11.37
C ARG A 246 18.06 21.01 11.65
N VAL A 247 16.78 21.26 11.45
CA VAL A 247 15.71 20.26 11.47
C VAL A 247 14.98 20.30 10.14
N GLN A 248 14.80 19.13 9.52
CA GLN A 248 13.98 18.95 8.34
C GLN A 248 12.78 18.08 8.70
N ILE A 249 11.58 18.52 8.31
CA ILE A 249 10.32 17.83 8.59
C ILE A 249 9.55 17.70 7.28
N GLY A 250 9.17 16.48 6.92
CA GLY A 250 8.34 16.15 5.78
C GLY A 250 6.89 15.92 6.21
N SER A 251 6.27 14.90 5.62
CA SER A 251 4.91 14.51 5.97
C SER A 251 4.83 13.93 7.39
N LEU A 252 3.72 14.23 8.07
CA LEU A 252 3.38 13.64 9.36
C LEU A 252 2.27 12.63 9.15
N HIS A 253 2.60 11.34 9.22
CA HIS A 253 1.64 10.27 8.96
C HIS A 253 0.98 9.82 10.27
N ILE A 254 -0.33 9.57 10.19
CA ILE A 254 -1.14 9.03 11.27
C ILE A 254 -1.97 7.89 10.73
N ARG A 255 -1.85 6.74 11.38
CA ARG A 255 -2.50 5.50 10.95
C ARG A 255 -3.14 4.80 12.11
N TYR A 256 -4.08 3.92 11.82
CA TYR A 256 -4.49 2.90 12.76
C TYR A 256 -3.26 2.05 13.11
N GLY A 257 -3.00 1.90 14.41
CA GLY A 257 -1.84 1.14 14.88
C GLY A 257 -2.11 -0.36 14.78
N LEU A 258 -1.75 -1.00 13.67
CA LEU A 258 -1.67 -2.46 13.58
C LEU A 258 -0.47 -3.00 14.39
N GLU A 259 -0.52 -4.24 14.85
CA GLU A 259 0.57 -4.88 15.61
C GLU A 259 1.67 -5.42 14.69
N GLY A 260 2.88 -5.52 15.24
CA GLY A 260 4.07 -5.98 14.51
C GLY A 260 4.42 -5.06 13.33
N ASP A 261 4.93 -5.66 12.26
CA ASP A 261 5.37 -4.95 11.05
C ASP A 261 4.25 -4.73 10.03
N ASN A 262 2.99 -4.86 10.44
CA ASN A 262 1.83 -4.71 9.55
C ASN A 262 1.62 -3.25 9.20
N PHE A 263 1.55 -2.96 7.90
CA PHE A 263 1.43 -1.62 7.35
C PHE A 263 0.15 -1.49 6.53
N LEU A 264 -0.81 -0.66 6.99
CA LEU A 264 -2.10 -0.37 6.34
C LEU A 264 -3.00 -1.59 6.02
N ALA A 265 -2.53 -2.81 6.25
CA ALA A 265 -3.26 -4.06 6.15
C ALA A 265 -2.48 -5.17 6.88
N MET A 266 -3.17 -6.25 7.28
CA MET A 266 -2.49 -7.46 7.76
C MET A 266 -1.63 -8.06 6.64
N GLY A 267 -0.33 -8.26 6.93
CA GLY A 267 0.65 -8.70 5.93
C GLY A 267 1.21 -7.58 5.04
N GLY A 268 0.68 -6.36 5.15
CA GLY A 268 1.28 -5.18 4.53
C GLY A 268 2.63 -4.86 5.16
N ARG A 269 3.56 -4.35 4.36
CA ARG A 269 4.95 -4.05 4.76
C ARG A 269 5.40 -2.71 4.19
N ARG A 270 6.46 -2.18 4.76
CA ARG A 270 7.09 -0.91 4.38
C ARG A 270 8.42 -1.14 3.69
N ILE A 271 8.72 -0.29 2.72
CA ILE A 271 10.07 0.00 2.25
C ILE A 271 10.41 1.37 2.82
N VAL A 272 11.48 1.48 3.60
CA VAL A 272 11.87 2.74 4.24
C VAL A 272 13.16 3.23 3.59
N GLN A 273 13.17 4.52 3.23
CA GLN A 273 14.30 5.17 2.61
C GLN A 273 15.52 5.15 3.54
N PRO A 274 16.66 4.56 3.11
CA PRO A 274 17.83 4.44 3.96
C PRO A 274 18.54 5.78 4.13
N ASN A 275 19.03 6.06 5.35
CA ASN A 275 19.93 7.18 5.67
C ASN A 275 19.43 8.58 5.27
N HIS A 276 18.12 8.81 5.33
CA HIS A 276 17.50 10.09 4.95
C HIS A 276 16.36 10.45 5.94
N MET A 277 15.31 11.13 5.48
CA MET A 277 14.15 11.54 6.28
C MET A 277 13.20 10.41 6.67
N GLY A 278 13.49 9.17 6.25
CA GLY A 278 12.64 8.01 6.54
C GLY A 278 11.38 7.98 5.69
N GLU A 279 11.39 8.53 4.48
CA GLU A 279 10.26 8.38 3.57
C GLU A 279 9.96 6.90 3.30
N GLU A 280 8.71 6.54 3.04
CA GLU A 280 8.32 5.14 2.90
C GLU A 280 7.44 4.87 1.68
N LEU A 281 7.50 3.63 1.19
CA LEU A 281 6.50 3.03 0.31
C LEU A 281 5.85 1.84 1.02
N GLY A 282 4.57 1.61 0.76
CA GLY A 282 3.87 0.41 1.22
C GLY A 282 3.84 -0.67 0.15
N TYR A 283 3.94 -1.93 0.54
CA TYR A 283 3.54 -3.05 -0.32
C TYR A 283 2.74 -4.12 0.45
N TYR A 284 1.74 -4.70 -0.21
CA TYR A 284 0.97 -5.83 0.30
C TYR A 284 1.09 -7.00 -0.67
N PHE A 285 1.66 -8.12 -0.22
CA PHE A 285 1.80 -9.33 -1.02
C PHE A 285 0.76 -10.37 -0.62
N ASN A 286 0.00 -10.85 -1.59
CA ASN A 286 -0.88 -12.00 -1.43
C ASN A 286 -0.43 -13.12 -2.37
N ALA A 287 -0.13 -14.28 -1.79
CA ALA A 287 0.42 -15.42 -2.50
C ALA A 287 -0.58 -16.15 -3.40
N GLY A 288 -1.87 -15.77 -3.40
CA GLY A 288 -2.87 -16.34 -4.28
C GLY A 288 -2.96 -17.86 -4.20
N ASP A 289 -3.23 -18.51 -5.32
CA ASP A 289 -3.21 -19.97 -5.44
C ASP A 289 -1.80 -20.54 -5.72
N LEU A 290 -0.75 -19.73 -5.52
CA LEU A 290 0.66 -20.06 -5.79
C LEU A 290 0.99 -20.36 -7.26
N LYS A 291 0.09 -20.06 -8.21
CA LYS A 291 0.32 -20.30 -9.65
C LYS A 291 0.65 -19.00 -10.37
N PRO A 292 1.36 -19.05 -11.51
CA PRO A 292 1.64 -17.86 -12.32
C PRO A 292 0.37 -17.19 -12.87
N PRO A 293 0.36 -15.86 -13.05
CA PRO A 293 1.47 -14.93 -12.86
C PRO A 293 1.45 -14.19 -11.50
N LEU A 294 2.55 -13.51 -11.17
CA LEU A 294 2.58 -12.47 -10.13
C LEU A 294 2.13 -11.13 -10.73
N ASN A 295 1.06 -10.58 -10.16
CA ASN A 295 0.43 -9.36 -10.64
C ASN A 295 0.77 -8.18 -9.72
N VAL A 296 1.57 -7.22 -10.18
CA VAL A 296 1.92 -6.02 -9.39
C VAL A 296 1.05 -4.85 -9.83
N TYR A 297 0.26 -4.31 -8.91
CA TYR A 297 -0.57 -3.14 -9.12
C TYR A 297 -0.04 -1.95 -8.33
N PHE A 298 0.32 -0.88 -9.03
CA PHE A 298 0.70 0.40 -8.43
C PHE A 298 -0.54 1.27 -8.27
N SER A 299 -0.80 1.71 -7.05
CA SER A 299 -1.92 2.61 -6.73
C SER A 299 -1.80 3.95 -7.48
N GLY A 300 -2.93 4.55 -7.79
CA GLY A 300 -3.05 5.92 -8.24
C GLY A 300 -2.80 6.93 -7.12
N PHE A 301 -2.99 8.21 -7.44
CA PHE A 301 -2.91 9.29 -6.47
C PHE A 301 -4.03 9.14 -5.42
N ARG A 302 -3.68 9.15 -4.13
CA ARG A 302 -4.65 9.02 -3.03
C ARG A 302 -4.14 9.67 -1.74
N PRO A 303 -4.82 10.74 -1.25
CA PRO A 303 -4.50 11.34 0.05
C PRO A 303 -4.82 10.47 1.28
N SER A 304 -5.88 9.66 1.23
CA SER A 304 -6.11 8.60 2.24
C SER A 304 -5.01 7.54 2.10
N GLU A 305 -4.47 7.03 3.20
CA GLU A 305 -3.42 6.02 3.13
C GLU A 305 -4.01 4.61 3.14
N GLY A 306 -3.83 3.90 2.03
CA GLY A 306 -4.34 2.56 1.83
C GLY A 306 -3.96 2.00 0.45
N TYR A 307 -4.05 0.69 0.30
CA TYR A 307 -3.74 0.01 -0.97
C TYR A 307 -4.93 0.05 -1.93
N GLU A 308 -4.82 0.75 -3.05
CA GLU A 308 -5.86 0.75 -4.09
C GLU A 308 -5.93 -0.62 -4.80
N GLY A 309 -7.12 -1.00 -5.26
CA GLY A 309 -7.32 -2.16 -6.14
C GLY A 309 -7.32 -3.50 -5.43
N ARG A 310 -7.43 -3.53 -4.09
CA ARG A 310 -7.39 -4.76 -3.28
C ARG A 310 -8.39 -5.82 -3.73
N TRP A 311 -9.63 -5.42 -3.97
CA TRP A 311 -10.71 -6.32 -4.37
C TRP A 311 -10.62 -6.71 -5.84
N MET A 312 -10.25 -5.76 -6.71
CA MET A 312 -10.00 -6.00 -8.13
C MET A 312 -8.90 -7.06 -8.32
N MET A 313 -7.73 -6.84 -7.71
CA MET A 313 -6.59 -7.76 -7.86
C MET A 313 -6.88 -9.12 -7.24
N GLY A 314 -7.60 -9.16 -6.11
CA GLY A 314 -8.01 -10.43 -5.51
C GLY A 314 -8.94 -11.24 -6.42
N SER A 315 -9.86 -10.59 -7.14
CA SER A 315 -10.83 -11.25 -8.02
C SER A 315 -10.20 -11.92 -9.24
N LEU A 316 -8.93 -11.62 -9.54
CA LEU A 316 -8.16 -12.27 -10.61
C LEU A 316 -7.64 -13.67 -10.23
N GLY A 317 -7.80 -14.07 -8.97
CA GLY A 317 -7.48 -15.42 -8.48
C GLY A 317 -6.03 -15.85 -8.61
N SER A 318 -5.12 -14.89 -8.78
CA SER A 318 -3.68 -15.09 -8.98
C SER A 318 -2.89 -14.40 -7.85
N PRO A 319 -1.62 -14.75 -7.61
CA PRO A 319 -0.75 -13.99 -6.71
C PRO A 319 -0.64 -12.53 -7.13
N PHE A 320 -0.60 -11.61 -6.17
CA PHE A 320 -0.50 -10.18 -6.45
C PHE A 320 0.30 -9.39 -5.40
N ILE A 321 0.83 -8.25 -5.82
CA ILE A 321 1.38 -7.20 -4.96
C ILE A 321 0.59 -5.93 -5.22
N LEU A 322 0.16 -5.25 -4.16
CA LEU A 322 -0.29 -3.87 -4.22
C LEU A 322 0.85 -2.98 -3.73
N VAL A 323 1.14 -1.90 -4.44
CA VAL A 323 2.15 -0.91 -4.04
C VAL A 323 1.45 0.42 -3.80
N TYR A 324 1.78 1.07 -2.68
CA TYR A 324 1.23 2.36 -2.27
C TYR A 324 2.36 3.36 -1.97
N ASP A 325 2.15 4.62 -2.34
CA ASP A 325 3.06 5.73 -2.10
C ASP A 325 2.40 6.75 -1.15
N PRO A 326 2.69 6.72 0.16
CA PRO A 326 2.12 7.66 1.14
C PRO A 326 2.73 9.06 1.08
N ARG A 327 3.82 9.26 0.33
CA ARG A 327 4.65 10.48 0.42
C ARG A 327 3.94 11.66 -0.24
N LEU A 328 4.35 12.87 0.15
CA LEU A 328 3.69 14.12 -0.26
C LEU A 328 2.18 14.05 0.02
N VAL A 329 1.37 14.81 -0.72
CA VAL A 329 -0.08 14.62 -0.73
C VAL A 329 -0.39 13.54 -1.75
N GLY A 330 -0.58 12.31 -1.29
CA GLY A 330 -1.11 11.20 -2.10
C GLY A 330 -0.19 10.60 -3.17
N GLY A 331 1.12 10.79 -3.05
CA GLY A 331 2.16 10.04 -3.76
C GLY A 331 3.27 10.91 -4.35
N SER A 332 4.43 10.31 -4.65
CA SER A 332 5.55 10.94 -5.35
C SER A 332 6.02 10.07 -6.53
N PHE A 333 5.04 9.56 -7.28
CA PHE A 333 5.24 8.71 -8.47
C PHE A 333 6.15 7.50 -8.24
N TYR A 334 6.25 7.03 -6.98
CA TYR A 334 7.11 5.91 -6.59
C TYR A 334 8.60 6.16 -6.83
N ARG A 335 9.03 7.40 -7.09
CA ARG A 335 10.42 7.78 -7.35
C ARG A 335 11.09 8.23 -6.07
N GLY A 336 12.39 8.02 -5.93
CA GLY A 336 13.14 8.49 -4.76
C GLY A 336 14.38 7.66 -4.46
N PRO A 337 15.46 8.29 -3.99
CA PRO A 337 16.74 7.62 -3.81
C PRO A 337 16.63 6.43 -2.84
N GLY A 338 17.12 5.26 -3.26
CA GLY A 338 17.11 4.02 -2.47
C GLY A 338 15.76 3.29 -2.42
N LEU A 339 14.64 4.00 -2.61
CA LEU A 339 13.30 3.39 -2.62
C LEU A 339 13.07 2.60 -3.92
N GLU A 340 13.59 3.08 -5.04
CA GLU A 340 13.42 2.46 -6.36
C GLU A 340 14.10 1.08 -6.41
N GLU A 341 15.33 0.99 -5.90
CA GLU A 341 16.10 -0.25 -5.86
C GLU A 341 15.46 -1.27 -4.92
N GLU A 342 15.02 -0.85 -3.74
CA GLU A 342 14.36 -1.76 -2.79
C GLU A 342 12.98 -2.21 -3.30
N LEU A 343 12.25 -1.38 -4.03
CA LEU A 343 10.97 -1.78 -4.64
C LEU A 343 11.16 -2.87 -5.72
N ILE A 344 12.15 -2.70 -6.60
CA ILE A 344 12.53 -3.71 -7.60
C ILE A 344 12.91 -5.01 -6.91
N LYS A 345 13.75 -4.93 -5.87
CA LYS A 345 14.21 -6.07 -5.08
C LYS A 345 13.04 -6.80 -4.42
N VAL A 346 12.08 -6.09 -3.81
CA VAL A 346 10.87 -6.71 -3.24
C VAL A 346 10.11 -7.52 -4.29
N ILE A 347 9.89 -6.95 -5.49
CA ILE A 347 9.20 -7.66 -6.58
C ILE A 347 9.97 -8.92 -6.99
N GLN A 348 11.29 -8.82 -7.16
CA GLN A 348 12.15 -9.94 -7.52
C GLN A 348 12.20 -11.03 -6.43
N GLU A 349 12.26 -10.64 -5.17
CA GLU A 349 12.20 -11.56 -4.03
C GLU A 349 10.87 -12.32 -3.99
N LYS A 350 9.74 -11.66 -4.28
CA LYS A 350 8.43 -12.35 -4.34
C LYS A 350 8.30 -13.26 -5.55
N LEU A 351 8.87 -12.91 -6.71
CA LEU A 351 9.00 -13.84 -7.84
C LEU A 351 9.81 -15.07 -7.45
N GLN A 352 10.99 -14.87 -6.84
CA GLN A 352 11.85 -15.96 -6.39
C GLN A 352 11.15 -16.86 -5.37
N LEU A 353 10.44 -16.26 -4.41
CA LEU A 353 9.68 -16.95 -3.38
C LEU A 353 8.63 -17.90 -3.99
N LEU A 354 7.89 -17.42 -4.99
CA LEU A 354 6.91 -18.19 -5.76
C LEU A 354 7.54 -19.17 -6.77
N GLY A 355 8.83 -19.00 -7.09
CA GLY A 355 9.51 -19.77 -8.13
C GLY A 355 9.15 -19.32 -9.55
N PHE A 356 8.73 -18.07 -9.72
CA PHE A 356 8.34 -17.49 -11.00
C PHE A 356 9.49 -16.74 -11.67
N SER A 357 9.43 -16.63 -12.99
CA SER A 357 10.33 -15.85 -13.83
C SER A 357 9.75 -14.47 -14.18
N LYS A 358 10.55 -13.60 -14.81
CA LYS A 358 10.05 -12.31 -15.33
C LYS A 358 8.95 -12.46 -16.40
N ASN A 359 8.91 -13.60 -17.09
CA ASN A 359 7.86 -13.93 -18.07
C ASN A 359 6.56 -14.40 -17.39
N GLU A 360 6.52 -14.38 -16.06
CA GLU A 360 5.34 -14.64 -15.22
C GLU A 360 5.06 -13.43 -14.31
N LEU A 361 5.62 -12.25 -14.64
CA LEU A 361 5.37 -10.98 -13.99
C LEU A 361 4.48 -10.10 -14.85
N ILE A 362 3.50 -9.44 -14.25
CA ILE A 362 2.71 -8.38 -14.87
C ILE A 362 2.80 -7.13 -14.01
N LEU A 363 3.07 -5.99 -14.65
CA LEU A 363 3.04 -4.69 -13.98
C LEU A 363 1.85 -3.88 -14.47
N SER A 364 1.12 -3.26 -13.56
CA SER A 364 -0.09 -2.54 -13.91
C SER A 364 -0.38 -1.35 -13.01
N GLY A 365 -1.18 -0.41 -13.52
CA GLY A 365 -1.58 0.76 -12.76
C GLY A 365 -2.57 1.65 -13.52
N LEU A 366 -3.15 2.60 -12.80
CA LEU A 366 -4.03 3.63 -13.36
C LEU A 366 -3.50 5.01 -12.94
N SER A 367 -3.56 5.99 -13.85
CA SER A 367 -3.07 7.36 -13.60
C SER A 367 -1.63 7.36 -13.03
N MET A 368 -1.38 7.85 -11.82
CA MET A 368 -0.04 7.85 -11.19
C MET A 368 0.65 6.48 -11.21
N GLY A 369 -0.09 5.39 -10.96
CA GLY A 369 0.48 4.03 -10.97
C GLY A 369 1.00 3.58 -12.34
N THR A 370 0.53 4.20 -13.43
CA THR A 370 1.04 3.88 -14.77
C THR A 370 2.48 4.31 -14.98
N TYR A 371 2.89 5.40 -14.34
CA TYR A 371 4.27 5.88 -14.39
C TYR A 371 5.19 4.80 -13.83
N ALA A 372 4.89 4.29 -12.64
CA ALA A 372 5.65 3.20 -12.03
C ALA A 372 5.60 1.91 -12.86
N ALA A 373 4.44 1.51 -13.36
CA ALA A 373 4.32 0.31 -14.19
C ALA A 373 5.19 0.36 -15.45
N LEU A 374 5.28 1.52 -16.11
CA LEU A 374 6.13 1.73 -17.29
C LEU A 374 7.61 1.90 -16.92
N TYR A 375 7.90 2.69 -15.89
CA TYR A 375 9.26 2.99 -15.44
C TYR A 375 9.96 1.74 -14.90
N TYR A 376 9.35 1.04 -13.94
CA TYR A 376 9.90 -0.20 -13.42
C TYR A 376 9.78 -1.36 -14.40
N GLY A 377 8.79 -1.33 -15.30
CA GLY A 377 8.70 -2.26 -16.42
C GLY A 377 9.91 -2.23 -17.33
N SER A 378 10.53 -1.06 -17.50
CA SER A 378 11.78 -0.91 -18.26
C SER A 378 12.99 -1.59 -17.61
N GLN A 379 12.92 -1.88 -16.30
CA GLN A 379 13.99 -2.49 -15.53
C GLN A 379 13.73 -3.98 -15.22
N LEU A 380 12.45 -4.36 -15.13
CA LEU A 380 12.01 -5.72 -14.81
C LEU A 380 11.68 -6.56 -16.05
N GLU A 381 11.41 -5.92 -17.19
CA GLU A 381 11.08 -6.55 -18.47
C GLU A 381 10.00 -7.65 -18.33
N PRO A 382 8.80 -7.30 -17.82
CA PRO A 382 7.75 -8.27 -17.49
C PRO A 382 7.11 -8.89 -18.74
N HIS A 383 6.31 -9.95 -18.55
CA HIS A 383 5.44 -10.54 -19.58
C HIS A 383 4.46 -9.51 -20.15
N ALA A 384 3.87 -8.69 -19.29
CA ALA A 384 2.95 -7.66 -19.72
C ALA A 384 2.99 -6.39 -18.86
N ILE A 385 2.69 -5.27 -19.51
CA ILE A 385 2.41 -3.98 -18.88
C ILE A 385 0.98 -3.56 -19.24
N ILE A 386 0.12 -3.42 -18.24
CA ILE A 386 -1.30 -3.06 -18.40
C ILE A 386 -1.53 -1.70 -17.73
N VAL A 387 -1.83 -0.67 -18.51
CA VAL A 387 -1.94 0.70 -18.01
C VAL A 387 -3.20 1.41 -18.51
N GLY A 388 -3.80 2.22 -17.63
CA GLY A 388 -4.93 3.07 -17.97
C GLY A 388 -4.68 4.52 -17.61
N LYS A 389 -4.93 5.43 -18.56
CA LYS A 389 -4.60 6.86 -18.46
C LYS A 389 -3.09 7.06 -18.20
N PRO A 390 -2.23 6.61 -19.13
CA PRO A 390 -0.79 6.56 -18.90
C PRO A 390 -0.22 7.96 -18.64
N LEU A 391 0.64 8.03 -17.63
CA LEU A 391 1.49 9.16 -17.25
C LEU A 391 2.95 8.72 -17.36
N ALA A 392 3.78 9.52 -18.02
CA ALA A 392 5.20 9.27 -18.25
C ALA A 392 6.05 10.54 -18.15
N ASN A 393 5.45 11.74 -18.28
CA ASN A 393 6.19 13.01 -18.20
C ASN A 393 5.74 13.80 -16.95
N ILE A 394 6.47 13.66 -15.83
CA ILE A 394 6.21 14.44 -14.62
C ILE A 394 6.51 15.92 -14.89
N GLY A 395 7.59 16.22 -15.61
CA GLY A 395 7.94 17.57 -16.04
C GLY A 395 6.89 18.15 -16.99
N GLY A 396 6.51 17.37 -18.00
CA GLY A 396 5.44 17.71 -18.94
C GLY A 396 4.11 18.02 -18.24
N LEU A 397 3.73 17.24 -17.22
CA LEU A 397 2.55 17.51 -16.39
C LEU A 397 2.67 18.86 -15.67
N ALA A 398 3.82 19.13 -15.04
CA ALA A 398 4.06 20.40 -14.34
C ALA A 398 3.98 21.61 -15.28
N VAL A 399 4.62 21.54 -16.46
CA VAL A 399 4.64 22.64 -17.45
C VAL A 399 3.26 22.85 -18.08
N ASN A 400 2.57 21.76 -18.45
CA ASN A 400 1.30 21.82 -19.16
C ASN A 400 0.09 22.07 -18.24
N SER A 401 0.23 21.86 -16.93
CA SER A 401 -0.82 22.05 -15.92
C SER A 401 -1.51 23.42 -16.03
N ARG A 402 -0.72 24.48 -16.23
CA ARG A 402 -1.21 25.87 -16.37
C ARG A 402 -2.19 26.05 -17.54
N MET A 403 -2.09 25.21 -18.57
CA MET A 403 -2.88 25.29 -19.79
C MET A 403 -4.10 24.35 -19.80
N PHE A 404 -3.97 23.14 -19.23
CA PHE A 404 -4.98 22.07 -19.38
C PHE A 404 -5.75 21.74 -18.11
N ALA A 405 -5.21 22.06 -16.93
CA ALA A 405 -5.85 21.82 -15.63
C ALA A 405 -5.34 22.85 -14.60
N PRO A 406 -5.83 24.11 -14.65
CA PRO A 406 -5.27 25.23 -13.87
C PRO A 406 -5.36 25.07 -12.33
N TYR A 407 -5.86 23.94 -11.82
CA TYR A 407 -6.05 23.65 -10.40
C TYR A 407 -5.76 22.17 -10.01
N GLY A 408 -4.98 21.41 -10.79
CA GLY A 408 -5.02 19.93 -10.69
C GLY A 408 -3.71 19.12 -10.69
N TRP A 409 -2.52 19.73 -10.77
CA TRP A 409 -1.25 18.97 -10.86
C TRP A 409 -0.14 19.50 -9.94
N ASP A 410 -0.51 20.07 -8.79
CA ASP A 410 0.43 20.46 -7.73
C ASP A 410 1.34 19.30 -7.34
N LEU A 411 0.82 18.06 -7.41
CA LEU A 411 1.56 16.82 -7.23
C LEU A 411 2.82 16.72 -8.10
N ALA A 412 2.74 17.09 -9.39
CA ALA A 412 3.86 16.99 -10.30
C ALA A 412 4.95 18.02 -9.95
N MET A 413 4.56 19.25 -9.61
CA MET A 413 5.48 20.30 -9.17
C MET A 413 6.14 19.94 -7.84
N ASP A 414 5.35 19.48 -6.86
CA ASP A 414 5.86 19.02 -5.57
C ASP A 414 6.79 17.83 -5.74
N THR A 415 6.49 16.89 -6.65
CA THR A 415 7.38 15.76 -6.96
C THR A 415 8.71 16.25 -7.55
N ILE A 416 8.70 17.23 -8.46
CA ILE A 416 9.95 17.78 -9.02
C ILE A 416 10.77 18.47 -7.92
N ILE A 417 10.14 19.30 -7.09
CA ILE A 417 10.80 19.97 -5.95
C ILE A 417 11.37 18.93 -4.99
N HIS A 418 10.63 17.85 -4.73
CA HIS A 418 11.00 16.81 -3.81
C HIS A 418 12.20 16.00 -4.30
N LEU A 419 12.20 15.60 -5.57
CA LEU A 419 13.26 14.77 -6.15
C LEU A 419 14.51 15.56 -6.51
N THR A 420 14.36 16.82 -6.93
CA THR A 420 15.47 17.62 -7.49
C THR A 420 15.91 18.76 -6.56
N GLY A 421 15.07 19.14 -5.60
CA GLY A 421 15.32 20.23 -4.68
C GLY A 421 14.94 21.62 -5.21
N GLU A 422 14.52 21.72 -6.48
CA GLU A 422 14.17 22.95 -7.20
C GLU A 422 12.99 22.74 -8.16
N LEU A 423 12.46 23.83 -8.74
CA LEU A 423 11.41 23.79 -9.75
C LEU A 423 11.80 24.68 -10.94
N THR A 424 12.55 24.09 -11.86
CA THR A 424 13.04 24.73 -13.09
C THR A 424 12.60 23.94 -14.32
N HIS A 425 12.62 24.55 -15.51
CA HIS A 425 12.31 23.82 -16.74
C HIS A 425 13.34 22.70 -16.97
N GLU A 426 14.60 22.96 -16.64
CA GLU A 426 15.70 22.01 -16.72
C GLU A 426 15.49 20.80 -15.81
N SER A 427 15.08 21.02 -14.55
CA SER A 427 14.75 19.93 -13.62
C SER A 427 13.56 19.09 -14.08
N ALA A 428 12.55 19.74 -14.67
CA ALA A 428 11.37 19.10 -15.22
C ALA A 428 11.72 18.24 -16.45
N GLU A 429 12.48 18.80 -17.39
CA GLU A 429 12.94 18.11 -18.60
C GLU A 429 13.86 16.93 -18.24
N ALA A 430 14.78 17.10 -17.29
CA ALA A 430 15.69 16.04 -16.87
C ALA A 430 14.96 14.81 -16.31
N LEU A 431 13.89 15.00 -15.54
CA LEU A 431 13.08 13.89 -15.02
C LEU A 431 12.35 13.12 -16.13
N ASP A 432 11.84 13.84 -17.13
CA ASP A 432 11.19 13.23 -18.29
C ASP A 432 12.21 12.48 -19.15
N GLU A 433 13.36 13.09 -19.44
CA GLU A 433 14.46 12.47 -20.17
C GLU A 433 14.98 11.22 -19.47
N GLU A 434 15.05 11.21 -18.14
CA GLU A 434 15.44 10.02 -17.39
C GLU A 434 14.44 8.88 -17.56
N PHE A 435 13.13 9.17 -17.45
CA PHE A 435 12.08 8.17 -17.71
C PHE A 435 12.23 7.58 -19.11
N TRP A 436 12.32 8.43 -20.13
CA TRP A 436 12.41 7.98 -21.52
C TRP A 436 13.72 7.29 -21.82
N GLY A 437 14.83 7.72 -21.23
CA GLY A 437 16.13 7.06 -21.34
C GLY A 437 16.05 5.61 -20.85
N LYS A 438 15.42 5.38 -19.69
CA LYS A 438 15.19 4.01 -19.19
C LYS A 438 14.24 3.23 -20.09
N PHE A 439 13.06 3.79 -20.39
CA PHE A 439 12.05 3.12 -21.22
C PHE A 439 12.59 2.74 -22.61
N GLU A 440 13.31 3.64 -23.28
CA GLU A 440 13.82 3.42 -24.63
C GLU A 440 15.09 2.54 -24.67
N SER A 441 15.68 2.23 -23.52
CA SER A 441 16.85 1.35 -23.39
C SER A 441 16.52 -0.10 -22.99
N ALA A 442 15.31 -0.34 -22.48
CA ALA A 442 14.86 -1.65 -22.00
C ALA A 442 14.69 -2.66 -23.13
N ASN A 443 14.65 -3.96 -22.81
CA ASN A 443 14.26 -4.98 -23.78
C ASN A 443 12.80 -5.41 -23.63
N PHE A 444 11.93 -4.87 -24.48
CA PHE A 444 10.51 -5.24 -24.55
C PHE A 444 10.17 -6.29 -25.61
N SER A 445 11.14 -7.08 -26.09
CA SER A 445 10.90 -8.07 -27.16
C SER A 445 9.85 -9.13 -26.79
N GLU A 446 9.71 -9.42 -25.51
CA GLU A 446 8.76 -10.40 -24.96
C GLU A 446 7.64 -9.76 -24.14
N THR A 447 7.57 -8.42 -24.07
CA THR A 447 6.57 -7.70 -23.26
C THR A 447 5.36 -7.31 -24.10
N ALA A 448 4.17 -7.72 -23.66
CA ALA A 448 2.90 -7.26 -24.20
C ALA A 448 2.44 -5.95 -23.52
N PHE A 449 1.84 -5.04 -24.29
CA PHE A 449 1.31 -3.76 -23.80
C PHE A 449 -0.19 -3.69 -23.99
N PHE A 450 -0.92 -3.37 -22.92
CA PHE A 450 -2.36 -3.13 -22.93
C PHE A 450 -2.63 -1.72 -22.41
N ILE A 451 -3.01 -0.79 -23.30
CA ILE A 451 -3.06 0.64 -22.98
C ILE A 451 -4.44 1.24 -23.28
N VAL A 452 -5.18 1.66 -22.26
CA VAL A 452 -6.34 2.55 -22.45
C VAL A 452 -5.95 3.98 -22.11
N HIS A 453 -6.25 4.92 -23.00
CA HIS A 453 -5.80 6.31 -22.86
C HIS A 453 -6.90 7.31 -23.24
N MET A 454 -6.83 8.50 -22.68
CA MET A 454 -7.73 9.61 -23.01
C MET A 454 -7.17 10.40 -24.20
N LEU A 455 -8.01 10.76 -25.17
CA LEU A 455 -7.58 11.47 -26.38
C LEU A 455 -7.22 12.95 -26.12
N GLN A 456 -7.85 13.55 -25.09
CA GLN A 456 -7.60 14.93 -24.67
C GLN A 456 -6.95 14.98 -23.27
N ASP A 457 -6.13 13.98 -22.92
CA ASP A 457 -5.32 13.99 -21.69
C ASP A 457 -4.29 15.13 -21.66
N THR A 458 -3.74 15.44 -20.49
CA THR A 458 -2.68 16.46 -20.32
C THR A 458 -1.31 15.93 -20.74
N ASP A 459 -0.96 14.70 -20.37
CA ASP A 459 0.40 14.15 -20.58
C ASP A 459 0.60 13.48 -21.95
N LYS A 460 -0.43 12.78 -22.44
CA LYS A 460 -0.48 12.10 -23.76
C LYS A 460 0.78 11.27 -24.16
N PRO A 461 1.36 10.45 -23.28
CA PRO A 461 2.59 9.71 -23.61
C PRO A 461 2.37 8.56 -24.61
N PHE A 462 1.11 8.13 -24.80
CA PHE A 462 0.75 6.99 -25.64
C PHE A 462 1.38 7.05 -27.04
N LYS A 463 1.36 8.21 -27.70
CA LYS A 463 1.88 8.31 -29.07
C LYS A 463 3.37 7.97 -29.13
N ARG A 464 4.18 8.49 -28.20
CA ARG A 464 5.62 8.21 -28.13
C ARG A 464 5.88 6.74 -27.80
N ILE A 465 5.15 6.19 -26.83
CA ILE A 465 5.22 4.76 -26.48
C ILE A 465 4.92 3.89 -27.71
N PHE A 466 3.79 4.13 -28.38
CA PHE A 466 3.35 3.34 -29.52
C PHE A 466 4.35 3.42 -30.69
N ASP A 467 4.79 4.64 -31.05
CA ASP A 467 5.73 4.85 -32.15
C ASP A 467 7.08 4.18 -31.86
N TYR A 468 7.60 4.31 -30.63
CA TYR A 468 8.84 3.66 -30.21
C TYR A 468 8.70 2.15 -30.27
N LEU A 469 7.67 1.57 -29.64
CA LEU A 469 7.49 0.12 -29.59
C LEU A 469 7.28 -0.48 -30.98
N LYS A 470 6.53 0.17 -31.88
CA LYS A 470 6.36 -0.31 -33.26
C LYS A 470 7.64 -0.23 -34.08
N LYS A 471 8.50 0.74 -33.80
CA LYS A 471 9.80 0.89 -34.48
C LYS A 471 10.84 -0.11 -33.95
N ALA A 472 10.98 -0.23 -32.63
CA ALA A 472 12.00 -1.05 -31.99
C ALA A 472 11.59 -2.53 -31.89
N TYR A 473 10.31 -2.82 -31.70
CA TYR A 473 9.74 -4.16 -31.54
C TYR A 473 8.51 -4.36 -32.45
N PRO A 474 8.68 -4.49 -33.78
CA PRO A 474 7.55 -4.56 -34.72
C PRO A 474 6.55 -5.69 -34.42
N THR A 475 7.01 -6.76 -33.78
CA THR A 475 6.21 -7.93 -33.38
C THR A 475 5.60 -7.84 -31.99
N ALA A 476 5.90 -6.79 -31.21
CA ALA A 476 5.33 -6.63 -29.87
C ALA A 476 3.80 -6.53 -29.95
N LYS A 477 3.13 -7.27 -29.05
CA LYS A 477 1.68 -7.24 -28.87
C LYS A 477 1.33 -5.94 -28.17
N ILE A 478 0.76 -4.99 -28.90
CA ILE A 478 0.29 -3.71 -28.37
C ILE A 478 -1.20 -3.62 -28.66
N LEU A 479 -2.01 -3.76 -27.62
CA LEU A 479 -3.45 -3.57 -27.69
C LEU A 479 -3.80 -2.27 -26.99
N HIS A 480 -4.53 -1.40 -27.65
CA HIS A 480 -4.87 -0.11 -27.07
C HIS A 480 -6.28 0.34 -27.40
N LYS A 481 -6.82 1.22 -26.56
CA LYS A 481 -8.11 1.88 -26.77
C LYS A 481 -8.02 3.36 -26.39
N GLY A 482 -8.29 4.23 -27.35
CA GLY A 482 -8.49 5.66 -27.11
C GLY A 482 -9.93 5.94 -26.70
N LEU A 483 -10.13 6.71 -25.64
CA LEU A 483 -11.44 7.18 -25.19
C LEU A 483 -11.51 8.71 -25.27
N GLU A 484 -12.66 9.23 -25.68
CA GLU A 484 -12.92 10.68 -25.69
C GLU A 484 -12.99 11.23 -24.27
N GLY A 485 -12.43 12.41 -24.06
CA GLY A 485 -12.39 13.16 -22.81
C GLY A 485 -10.98 13.53 -22.34
N ARG A 486 -10.94 14.36 -21.30
CA ARG A 486 -9.79 14.67 -20.45
C ARG A 486 -9.57 13.57 -19.41
N HIS A 487 -8.50 13.69 -18.62
CA HIS A 487 -7.99 12.63 -17.73
C HIS A 487 -9.07 11.89 -16.91
N ASN A 488 -10.10 12.57 -16.40
CA ASN A 488 -11.10 11.95 -15.50
C ASN A 488 -12.50 11.78 -16.11
N ASP A 489 -12.71 12.14 -17.37
CA ASP A 489 -14.06 12.24 -17.97
C ASP A 489 -14.74 10.87 -18.18
N ASN A 490 -14.00 9.82 -18.53
CA ASN A 490 -14.54 8.46 -18.78
C ASN A 490 -13.84 7.38 -17.93
N THR A 491 -13.73 7.63 -16.62
CA THR A 491 -13.04 6.70 -15.71
C THR A 491 -13.66 5.30 -15.73
N ARG A 492 -14.99 5.17 -15.81
CA ARG A 492 -15.65 3.85 -15.91
C ARG A 492 -15.26 3.08 -17.17
N GLY A 493 -15.19 3.74 -18.33
CA GLY A 493 -14.76 3.10 -19.58
C GLY A 493 -13.28 2.69 -19.55
N VAL A 494 -12.43 3.48 -18.88
CA VAL A 494 -11.03 3.14 -18.63
C VAL A 494 -10.92 1.89 -17.76
N THR A 495 -11.53 1.89 -16.58
CA THR A 495 -11.39 0.80 -15.60
C THR A 495 -12.01 -0.49 -16.11
N GLY A 496 -13.18 -0.44 -16.74
CA GLY A 496 -13.82 -1.60 -17.37
C GLY A 496 -12.96 -2.21 -18.47
N TRP A 497 -12.38 -1.40 -19.36
CA TRP A 497 -11.48 -1.92 -20.39
C TRP A 497 -10.19 -2.50 -19.79
N PHE A 498 -9.56 -1.79 -18.85
CA PHE A 498 -8.35 -2.21 -18.15
C PHE A 498 -8.54 -3.60 -17.51
N TYR A 499 -9.61 -3.76 -16.72
CA TYR A 499 -9.90 -5.02 -16.03
C TYR A 499 -10.19 -6.15 -17.02
N LYS A 500 -10.97 -5.87 -18.08
CA LYS A 500 -11.26 -6.85 -19.13
C LYS A 500 -10.00 -7.33 -19.84
N GLN A 501 -9.05 -6.44 -20.13
CA GLN A 501 -7.77 -6.84 -20.74
C GLN A 501 -6.93 -7.69 -19.80
N TYR A 502 -6.97 -7.37 -18.51
CA TYR A 502 -6.37 -8.20 -17.48
C TYR A 502 -6.91 -9.63 -17.51
N GLN A 503 -8.24 -9.78 -17.44
CA GLN A 503 -8.90 -11.08 -17.48
C GLN A 503 -8.59 -11.83 -18.77
N GLN A 504 -8.67 -11.17 -19.93
CA GLN A 504 -8.38 -11.78 -21.23
C GLN A 504 -6.96 -12.32 -21.31
N MET A 505 -5.96 -11.55 -20.86
CA MET A 505 -4.56 -11.97 -20.87
C MET A 505 -4.32 -13.12 -19.87
N LEU A 506 -4.94 -13.10 -18.68
CA LEU A 506 -4.82 -14.20 -17.72
C LEU A 506 -5.43 -15.51 -18.26
N ILE A 507 -6.55 -15.42 -18.98
CA ILE A 507 -7.17 -16.57 -19.65
C ILE A 507 -6.27 -17.09 -20.76
N SER A 508 -5.80 -16.22 -21.66
CA SER A 508 -5.08 -16.64 -22.87
C SER A 508 -3.66 -17.10 -22.61
N ASP A 509 -2.95 -16.43 -21.70
CA ASP A 509 -1.50 -16.61 -21.56
C ASP A 509 -1.15 -17.51 -20.34
N PHE A 510 -2.05 -17.58 -19.35
CA PHE A 510 -1.83 -18.33 -18.10
C PHE A 510 -2.93 -19.37 -17.78
N ASN A 511 -3.87 -19.61 -18.70
CA ASN A 511 -4.97 -20.56 -18.55
C ASN A 511 -5.81 -20.36 -17.27
N ARG A 512 -5.98 -19.11 -16.83
CA ARG A 512 -6.81 -18.80 -15.66
C ARG A 512 -8.29 -18.98 -16.00
N ALA A 513 -9.04 -19.64 -15.12
CA ALA A 513 -10.48 -19.86 -15.28
C ALA A 513 -11.29 -18.65 -14.78
N LEU A 514 -11.31 -17.57 -15.58
CA LEU A 514 -12.06 -16.35 -15.28
C LEU A 514 -13.27 -16.22 -16.20
N VAL A 515 -14.37 -15.70 -15.65
CA VAL A 515 -15.57 -15.36 -16.43
C VAL A 515 -15.50 -13.88 -16.78
N ILE A 516 -15.52 -13.57 -18.08
CA ILE A 516 -15.63 -12.19 -18.56
C ILE A 516 -17.11 -11.90 -18.75
N GLU A 517 -17.62 -10.97 -17.96
CA GLU A 517 -18.99 -10.48 -18.14
C GLU A 517 -19.08 -9.56 -19.36
N GLU A 518 -20.19 -9.63 -20.09
CA GLU A 518 -20.41 -8.79 -21.29
C GLU A 518 -20.82 -7.36 -20.94
N GLU A 519 -21.42 -7.14 -19.76
CA GLU A 519 -21.81 -5.82 -19.27
C GLU A 519 -20.66 -5.14 -18.50
N ASP A 520 -20.43 -3.85 -18.78
CA ASP A 520 -19.45 -3.04 -18.06
C ASP A 520 -19.92 -2.80 -16.61
N LYS A 521 -19.60 -3.73 -15.70
CA LYS A 521 -19.77 -3.50 -14.25
C LYS A 521 -18.71 -2.53 -13.73
N GLU A 522 -19.06 -1.84 -12.65
CA GLU A 522 -18.12 -0.99 -11.93
C GLU A 522 -17.02 -1.85 -11.30
N VAL A 523 -15.76 -1.52 -11.60
CA VAL A 523 -14.59 -2.21 -11.06
C VAL A 523 -14.26 -1.63 -9.69
N ASP A 524 -14.19 -2.50 -8.67
CA ASP A 524 -13.92 -2.08 -7.30
C ASP A 524 -12.43 -1.81 -7.08
N LEU A 525 -12.07 -0.52 -7.16
CA LEU A 525 -10.71 -0.03 -6.92
C LEU A 525 -10.43 0.32 -5.46
N ARG A 526 -11.39 0.12 -4.55
CA ARG A 526 -11.24 0.55 -3.16
C ARG A 526 -10.20 -0.28 -2.40
N GLY A 527 -9.65 0.30 -1.35
CA GLY A 527 -8.73 -0.37 -0.44
C GLY A 527 -9.43 -1.17 0.67
N GLU A 528 -8.62 -1.63 1.63
CA GLU A 528 -9.09 -2.28 2.87
C GLU A 528 -9.87 -1.29 3.78
N ASP A 529 -9.58 0.00 3.66
CA ASP A 529 -10.31 1.10 4.29
C ASP A 529 -11.72 1.31 3.70
N GLY A 530 -11.98 0.73 2.52
CA GLY A 530 -13.24 0.86 1.80
C GLY A 530 -13.40 2.19 1.06
N GLU A 531 -12.35 3.02 1.02
CA GLU A 531 -12.26 4.24 0.20
C GLU A 531 -11.54 3.97 -1.10
#